data_AF-A0A366X325-F1
#
_entry.id   AF-A0A366X325-F1
#
_cell.length_a   1.000
_cell.length_b   1.000
_cell.length_c   1.000
_cell.angle_alpha   90.00
_cell.angle_beta   90.00
_cell.angle_gamma   90.00
#
_symmetry.space_group_name_H-M   'P 1'
#
loop_
_entity.id
_entity.type
_entity.pdbx_description
1 polymer ?
#
loop_
_entity_poly.entity_id
_entity_poly.type
_entity_poly.pdbx_seq_one_letter_code
_entity_poly.pdbx_strand_id
1 'polypeptide(L)'
;MGKYFGIWSSIGEIETDFQEPYSRVAAWVRRGEIPRAYDTKLLQVATKRGFSVTRDQLDSWHVAHKEFRATQRIASGELPTASCPKTPDHPFLKAVSHDLQGATE
;
A
#
# COMPACT_ATOMS: atom_id res chain seq x y z
N MET A 1 -10.41 -13.45 -2.36
CA MET A 1 -9.01 -13.94 -2.23
C MET A 1 -8.23 -13.49 -3.44
N GLY A 2 -7.02 -12.93 -3.26
CA GLY A 2 -6.21 -12.41 -4.37
C GLY A 2 -5.65 -13.51 -5.28
N LYS A 3 -5.33 -13.15 -6.54
CA LYS A 3 -5.01 -14.08 -7.65
C LYS A 3 -3.93 -15.12 -7.32
N TYR A 4 -2.82 -14.70 -6.69
CA TYR A 4 -1.68 -15.59 -6.43
C TYR A 4 -1.69 -16.27 -5.06
N PHE A 5 -2.63 -15.91 -4.17
CA PHE A 5 -2.73 -16.57 -2.87
C PHE A 5 -3.26 -18.00 -2.96
N GLY A 6 -3.84 -18.40 -4.10
CA GLY A 6 -4.27 -19.78 -4.36
C GLY A 6 -3.13 -20.79 -4.52
N ILE A 7 -1.87 -20.34 -4.54
CA ILE A 7 -0.69 -21.22 -4.54
C ILE A 7 -0.53 -21.94 -3.19
N TRP A 8 -1.08 -21.38 -2.12
CA TRP A 8 -0.99 -21.90 -0.77
C TRP A 8 -2.36 -22.29 -0.22
N SER A 9 -2.42 -23.38 0.53
CA SER A 9 -3.66 -23.82 1.20
C SER A 9 -3.89 -23.07 2.51
N SER A 10 -2.85 -22.49 3.09
CA SER A 10 -2.90 -21.81 4.39
C SER A 10 -1.87 -20.68 4.49
N ILE A 11 -2.14 -19.71 5.36
CA ILE A 11 -1.24 -18.57 5.62
C ILE A 11 0.11 -19.05 6.20
N GLY A 12 0.12 -20.12 7.01
CA GLY A 12 1.35 -20.70 7.55
C GLY A 12 2.28 -21.30 6.50
N GLU A 13 1.75 -21.74 5.35
CA GLU A 13 2.61 -22.17 4.24
C GLU A 13 3.32 -20.97 3.59
N ILE A 14 2.62 -19.84 3.47
CA ILE A 14 3.18 -18.59 2.97
C ILE A 14 4.27 -18.10 3.94
N GLU A 15 4.03 -18.17 5.25
CA GLU A 15 5.03 -17.87 6.29
C GLU A 15 6.30 -18.69 6.09
N THR A 16 6.16 -20.00 5.87
CA THR A 16 7.28 -20.93 5.68
C THR A 16 8.07 -20.61 4.40
N ASP A 17 7.38 -20.36 3.29
CA ASP A 17 8.03 -20.09 2.00
C ASP A 17 8.70 -18.72 1.95
N PHE A 18 8.09 -17.69 2.53
CA PHE A 18 8.66 -16.34 2.55
C PHE A 18 9.63 -16.11 3.70
N GLN A 19 9.59 -16.94 4.75
CA GLN A 19 10.36 -16.78 5.99
C GLN A 19 10.11 -15.42 6.65
N GLU A 20 8.86 -14.99 6.60
CA GLU A 20 8.39 -13.70 7.12
C GLU A 20 7.37 -13.95 8.22
N PRO A 21 7.27 -13.08 9.25
CA PRO A 21 6.39 -13.34 10.38
C PRO A 21 4.92 -13.41 9.96
N TYR A 22 4.17 -14.34 10.55
CA TYR A 22 2.74 -14.56 10.27
C TYR A 22 1.93 -13.26 10.17
N SER A 23 2.11 -12.33 11.11
CA SER A 23 1.37 -11.05 11.14
C SER A 23 1.55 -10.22 9.86
N ARG A 24 2.76 -10.23 9.28
CA ARG A 24 3.08 -9.51 8.04
C ARG A 24 2.42 -10.20 6.84
N VAL A 25 2.51 -11.52 6.78
CA VAL A 25 1.91 -12.33 5.73
C VAL A 25 0.38 -12.27 5.76
N ALA A 26 -0.22 -12.32 6.95
CA ALA A 26 -1.65 -12.14 7.14
C ALA A 26 -2.12 -10.75 6.67
N ALA A 27 -1.32 -9.70 6.87
CA ALA A 27 -1.62 -8.38 6.34
C ALA A 27 -1.62 -8.35 4.80
N TRP A 28 -0.72 -9.09 4.14
CA TRP A 28 -0.72 -9.23 2.68
C TRP A 28 -1.98 -9.94 2.17
N VAL A 29 -2.36 -11.04 2.81
CA VAL A 29 -3.59 -11.80 2.47
C VAL A 29 -4.83 -10.92 2.64
N ARG A 30 -4.93 -10.17 3.75
CA ARG A 30 -6.04 -9.22 4.00
C ARG A 30 -6.09 -8.09 2.98
N ARG A 31 -4.93 -7.59 2.55
CA ARG A 31 -4.84 -6.55 1.50
C ARG A 31 -5.11 -7.13 0.11
N GLY A 32 -4.88 -8.43 -0.08
CA GLY A 32 -4.99 -9.10 -1.38
C GLY A 32 -3.79 -8.83 -2.31
N GLU A 33 -2.66 -8.39 -1.75
CA GLU A 33 -1.43 -8.04 -2.48
C GLU A 33 -0.18 -8.43 -1.69
N ILE A 34 0.82 -8.97 -2.37
CA ILE A 34 2.18 -9.19 -1.85
C ILE A 34 3.05 -8.03 -2.37
N PRO A 35 3.87 -7.35 -1.56
CA PRO A 35 4.66 -6.21 -2.04
C PRO A 35 5.66 -6.59 -3.14
N ARG A 36 5.87 -5.69 -4.12
CA ARG A 36 6.86 -5.85 -5.22
C ARG A 36 8.27 -6.24 -4.77
N ALA A 37 8.68 -5.83 -3.57
CA ALA A 37 9.97 -6.21 -2.98
C ALA A 37 10.16 -7.74 -2.90
N TYR A 38 9.05 -8.50 -2.86
CA TYR A 38 9.05 -9.95 -2.74
C TYR A 38 8.76 -10.67 -4.08
N ASP A 39 8.65 -9.97 -5.21
CA ASP A 39 8.33 -10.59 -6.51
C ASP A 39 9.31 -11.70 -6.89
N THR A 40 10.61 -11.52 -6.61
CA THR A 40 11.63 -12.53 -6.91
C THR A 40 11.42 -13.80 -6.09
N LYS A 41 11.10 -13.65 -4.80
CA LYS A 41 10.79 -14.77 -3.90
C LYS A 41 9.49 -15.46 -4.33
N LEU A 42 8.47 -14.68 -4.71
CA LEU A 42 7.20 -15.18 -5.21
C LEU A 42 7.37 -16.03 -6.48
N LEU A 43 8.19 -15.58 -7.44
CA LEU A 43 8.50 -16.36 -8.65
C LEU A 43 9.18 -17.69 -8.32
N GLN A 44 10.15 -17.68 -7.38
CA GLN A 44 10.84 -18.89 -6.95
C GLN A 44 9.88 -19.89 -6.31
N VAL A 45 9.02 -19.43 -5.39
CA VAL A 45 8.06 -20.29 -4.69
C VAL A 45 7.00 -20.81 -5.64
N ALA A 46 6.47 -19.95 -6.53
CA ALA A 46 5.51 -20.36 -7.55
C ALA A 46 6.11 -21.47 -8.43
N THR A 47 7.34 -21.29 -8.92
CA THR A 47 8.04 -22.29 -9.74
C THR A 47 8.23 -23.59 -8.97
N LYS A 48 8.69 -23.51 -7.70
CA LYS A 48 8.89 -24.68 -6.83
C LYS A 48 7.61 -25.47 -6.59
N ARG A 49 6.46 -24.79 -6.52
CA ARG A 49 5.12 -25.39 -6.34
C ARG A 49 4.45 -25.80 -7.66
N GLY A 50 5.15 -25.69 -8.79
CA GLY A 50 4.65 -26.11 -10.10
C GLY A 50 3.80 -25.07 -10.84
N PHE A 51 3.80 -23.82 -10.39
CA PHE A 51 3.11 -22.72 -11.06
C PHE A 51 4.08 -21.90 -11.91
N SER A 52 3.72 -21.70 -13.18
CA SER A 52 4.46 -20.80 -14.08
C SER A 52 3.91 -19.37 -13.94
N VAL A 53 4.57 -18.57 -13.12
CA VAL A 53 4.30 -17.13 -12.99
C VAL A 53 5.44 -16.38 -13.66
N THR A 54 5.12 -15.34 -14.44
CA THR A 54 6.13 -14.48 -15.08
C THR A 54 6.19 -13.12 -14.40
N ARG A 55 7.31 -12.40 -14.59
CA ARG A 55 7.49 -11.04 -14.04
C ARG A 55 6.44 -10.07 -14.59
N ASP A 56 6.09 -10.21 -15.87
CA ASP A 56 5.07 -9.39 -16.54
C ASP A 56 3.67 -9.56 -15.91
N GLN A 57 3.31 -10.81 -15.59
CA GLN A 57 2.06 -11.12 -14.89
C GLN A 57 2.01 -10.56 -13.47
N LEU A 58 3.15 -10.47 -12.78
CA LEU A 58 3.24 -9.80 -11.48
C LEU A 58 3.10 -8.30 -11.62
N ASP A 59 3.79 -7.68 -12.59
CA ASP A 59 3.69 -6.24 -12.84
C ASP A 59 2.25 -5.82 -13.15
N SER A 60 1.60 -6.52 -14.07
CA SER A 60 0.19 -6.30 -14.44
C SER A 60 -0.74 -6.43 -13.23
N TRP A 61 -0.48 -7.40 -12.34
CA TRP A 61 -1.27 -7.57 -11.12
C TRP A 61 -1.11 -6.39 -10.15
N HIS A 62 0.12 -5.89 -9.95
CA HIS A 62 0.39 -4.73 -9.11
C HIS A 62 -0.24 -3.44 -9.69
N VAL A 63 -0.19 -3.27 -11.02
CA VAL A 63 -0.83 -2.12 -11.69
C VAL A 63 -2.34 -2.15 -11.45
N ALA A 64 -2.99 -3.29 -11.73
CA ALA A 64 -4.41 -3.45 -11.49
C ALA A 64 -4.80 -3.23 -10.02
N HIS A 65 -3.97 -3.68 -9.07
CA HIS A 65 -4.22 -3.47 -7.64
C HIS A 65 -4.08 -1.99 -7.23
N LYS A 66 -3.09 -1.28 -7.78
CA LYS A 66 -2.91 0.16 -7.59
C LYS A 66 -4.10 0.95 -8.13
N GLU A 67 -4.57 0.61 -9.33
CA GLU A 67 -5.74 1.23 -9.95
C GLU A 67 -7.00 0.97 -9.13
N PHE A 68 -7.25 -0.26 -8.71
CA PHE A 68 -8.39 -0.60 -7.87
C PHE A 68 -8.41 0.18 -6.55
N ARG A 69 -7.25 0.32 -5.88
CA ARG A 69 -7.14 1.13 -4.67
C ARG A 69 -7.40 2.61 -4.92
N ALA A 70 -6.94 3.15 -6.04
CA ALA A 70 -7.22 4.53 -6.41
C ALA A 70 -8.73 4.74 -6.65
N THR A 71 -9.38 3.83 -7.38
CA THR A 71 -10.82 3.87 -7.61
C THR A 71 -11.62 3.75 -6.31
N GLN A 72 -11.26 2.82 -5.42
CA GLN A 72 -11.94 2.66 -4.14
C GLN A 72 -11.80 3.88 -3.22
N ARG A 73 -10.65 4.55 -3.25
CA ARG A 73 -10.42 5.78 -2.49
C ARG A 73 -11.34 6.91 -2.97
N ILE A 74 -11.45 7.09 -4.29
CA ILE A 74 -12.34 8.08 -4.91
C ILE A 74 -13.82 7.76 -4.61
N ALA A 75 -14.21 6.48 -4.71
CA ALA A 75 -15.57 6.04 -4.43
C ALA A 75 -15.97 6.17 -2.95
N SER A 76 -15.01 6.12 -2.03
CA SER A 76 -15.23 6.33 -0.59
C SER A 76 -15.27 7.81 -0.19
N GLY A 77 -15.19 8.74 -1.15
CA GLY A 77 -15.22 10.19 -0.89
C GLY A 77 -13.91 10.78 -0.37
N GLU A 78 -12.84 9.99 -0.25
CA GLU A 78 -11.50 10.49 0.01
C GLU A 78 -10.94 11.06 -1.30
N LEU A 79 -11.01 12.39 -1.46
CA LEU A 79 -10.30 13.09 -2.51
C LEU A 79 -8.82 12.63 -2.51
N PRO A 80 -8.18 12.49 -3.69
CA PRO A 80 -6.75 12.28 -3.73
C PRO A 80 -6.13 13.44 -2.98
N THR A 81 -5.52 13.16 -1.82
CA THR A 81 -4.67 14.13 -1.15
C THR A 81 -3.54 14.35 -2.14
N ALA A 82 -3.67 15.38 -2.98
CA ALA A 82 -2.52 16.06 -3.56
C ALA A 82 -1.52 16.14 -2.42
N SER A 83 -0.37 15.49 -2.59
CA SER A 83 0.73 15.58 -1.66
C SER A 83 0.78 17.02 -1.20
N CYS A 84 0.52 17.29 0.09
CA CYS A 84 1.09 18.49 0.67
C CYS A 84 2.59 18.35 0.37
N PRO A 85 3.19 19.19 -0.48
CA PRO A 85 4.64 19.29 -0.43
C PRO A 85 4.92 19.63 1.03
N LYS A 86 5.75 18.81 1.69
CA LYS A 86 6.24 19.09 3.04
C LYS A 86 6.44 20.60 3.13
N THR A 87 5.69 21.26 3.99
CA THR A 87 5.91 22.68 4.28
C THR A 87 7.40 22.81 4.58
N PRO A 88 8.20 23.52 3.77
CA PRO A 88 9.53 23.85 4.22
C PRO A 88 9.34 24.69 5.48
N ASP A 89 9.94 24.22 6.58
CA ASP A 89 10.00 24.91 7.86
C ASP A 89 10.63 26.29 7.62
N HIS A 90 9.79 27.30 7.41
CA HIS A 90 10.21 28.69 7.23
C HIS A 90 9.76 29.49 8.45
N PRO A 91 10.68 30.11 9.21
CA PRO A 91 10.39 30.80 10.47
C PRO A 91 9.66 32.15 10.31
N PHE A 92 9.01 32.43 9.18
CA PHE A 92 8.64 33.79 8.78
C PHE A 92 7.15 34.16 8.91
N LEU A 93 6.33 33.34 9.58
CA LEU A 93 4.93 33.69 9.87
C LEU A 93 4.69 33.71 11.38
N LYS A 94 5.35 34.67 12.03
CA LYS A 94 5.02 35.12 13.39
C LYS A 94 4.90 36.64 13.40
N ALA A 95 4.05 37.17 12.54
CA ALA A 95 3.65 38.56 12.54
C ALA A 95 2.26 38.65 11.91
N VAL A 96 1.40 39.51 12.49
CA VAL A 96 -0.03 39.70 12.18
C VAL A 96 -0.95 38.73 12.93
N SER A 97 -1.22 39.07 14.20
CA SER A 97 -2.55 38.98 14.83
C SER A 97 -2.45 39.53 16.25
N HIS A 98 -2.18 40.83 16.42
CA HIS A 98 -2.65 41.55 17.59
C HIS A 98 -2.62 43.07 17.33
N ASP A 99 -3.53 43.53 16.47
CA ASP A 99 -3.97 44.92 16.51
C ASP A 99 -5.43 45.00 16.07
N LEU A 100 -6.19 45.85 16.76
CA LEU A 100 -7.63 46.13 16.69
C LEU A 100 -8.59 45.13 17.33
N GLN A 101 -8.98 45.46 18.56
CA GLN A 101 -10.38 45.79 18.84
C GLN A 101 -10.43 46.80 20.00
N GLY A 102 -10.80 48.03 19.68
CA GLY A 102 -11.17 49.05 20.65
C GLY A 102 -12.66 49.03 20.98
N ALA A 103 -12.97 49.68 22.11
CA ALA A 103 -14.18 50.44 22.44
C ALA A 103 -15.55 49.75 22.45
N THR A 104 -16.15 49.70 23.66
CA THR A 104 -17.58 49.86 24.08
C THR A 104 -17.70 49.16 25.45
N GLU A 105 -18.16 49.72 26.57
CA GLU A 105 -18.96 50.90 26.96
C GLU A 105 -18.49 51.42 28.33
#